data_AF-A0A3D5WGU4-F1
#
_entry.id   AF-A0A3D5WGU4-F1
#
_cell.length_a   1.000
_cell.length_b   1.000
_cell.length_c   1.000
_cell.angle_alpha   90.00
_cell.angle_beta   90.00
_cell.angle_gamma   90.00
#
_symmetry.space_group_name_H-M   'P 1'
#
loop_
_entity.id
_entity.type
_entity.pdbx_description
1 polymer ?
#
loop_
_entity_poly.entity_id
_entity_poly.type
_entity_poly.pdbx_seq_one_letter_code
_entity_poly.pdbx_strand_id
1 'polypeptide(L)' 'MSNLKTPFRYDYVGSFLRPAKLKKARADYEAGTISAEQLKSVEDECIIQLVNKIKELGYHVITDGEFRRATW' A
#
# COMPACT_ATOMS: atom_id res chain seq x y z
N MET A 1 5.46 -24.94 -32.53
CA MET A 1 5.23 -24.28 -31.23
C MET A 1 4.78 -22.86 -31.50
N SER A 2 3.61 -22.47 -31.00
CA SER A 2 3.03 -21.14 -31.21
C SER A 2 3.97 -20.09 -30.61
N ASN A 3 4.43 -19.18 -31.47
CA ASN A 3 5.32 -18.09 -31.09
C ASN A 3 4.46 -17.01 -30.41
N LEU A 4 4.31 -17.10 -29.09
CA LEU A 4 3.52 -16.17 -28.30
C LEU A 4 4.12 -14.75 -28.44
N LYS A 5 3.40 -13.88 -29.15
CA LYS A 5 3.70 -12.45 -29.29
C LYS A 5 2.50 -11.62 -28.89
N THR A 6 2.49 -11.17 -27.65
CA THR A 6 1.61 -10.11 -27.15
C THR A 6 2.36 -9.36 -26.06
N PRO A 7 2.04 -8.09 -25.74
CA PRO A 7 2.52 -7.54 -24.49
C PRO A 7 1.77 -8.26 -23.37
N PHE A 8 2.45 -9.19 -22.70
CA PHE A 8 2.00 -9.72 -21.43
C PHE A 8 2.05 -8.59 -20.41
N ARG A 9 0.91 -8.32 -19.77
CA ARG A 9 0.80 -7.32 -18.70
C ARG A 9 0.57 -8.03 -17.39
N TYR A 10 1.31 -7.62 -16.38
CA TYR A 10 1.14 -8.03 -15.00
C TYR A 10 1.31 -6.77 -14.15
N ASP A 11 0.46 -6.65 -13.14
CA ASP A 11 0.45 -5.52 -12.23
C ASP A 11 -0.04 -6.01 -10.86
N TYR A 12 0.09 -5.14 -9.85
CA TYR A 12 -0.42 -5.43 -8.51
C TYR A 12 -1.95 -5.33 -8.47
N VAL A 13 -2.59 -6.24 -7.74
CA VAL A 13 -4.05 -6.31 -7.63
C VAL A 13 -4.61 -5.32 -6.60
N GLY A 14 -3.81 -4.92 -5.61
CA GLY A 14 -4.23 -3.99 -4.55
C GLY A 14 -3.36 -4.08 -3.32
N SER A 15 -3.70 -4.97 -2.39
CA SER A 15 -3.03 -5.13 -1.10
C SER A 15 -1.52 -5.31 -1.17
N PHE A 16 -0.85 -4.65 -0.23
CA PHE A 16 0.53 -4.92 0.16
C PHE A 16 0.63 -5.24 1.65
N LEU A 17 1.75 -5.85 2.06
CA LEU A 17 2.03 -6.05 3.48
C LEU A 17 2.15 -4.68 4.17
N ARG A 18 1.39 -4.50 5.25
CA ARG A 18 1.43 -3.27 6.04
C ARG A 18 2.82 -3.06 6.65
N PRO A 19 3.45 -1.90 6.44
CA PRO A 19 4.73 -1.56 7.08
C PRO A 19 4.63 -1.64 8.61
N ALA A 20 5.76 -1.92 9.27
CA ALA A 20 5.82 -2.01 10.73
C ALA A 20 5.32 -0.71 11.41
N LYS A 21 5.65 0.45 10.84
CA LYS A 21 5.18 1.77 11.30
C LYS A 21 3.65 1.87 11.29
N LEU A 22 3.00 1.42 10.22
CA LEU A 22 1.54 1.42 10.11
C LEU A 22 0.88 0.44 11.10
N LYS A 23 1.46 -0.76 11.27
CA LYS A 23 0.98 -1.72 12.27
C LYS A 23 1.01 -1.13 13.69
N LYS A 24 2.12 -0.45 14.03
CA LYS A 24 2.25 0.22 15.32
C LYS A 24 1.22 1.34 15.48
N ALA A 25 1.09 2.24 14.49
CA ALA A 25 0.12 3.33 14.57
C ALA A 25 -1.32 2.84 14.76
N ARG A 26 -1.71 1.73 14.11
CA ARG A 26 -3.02 1.11 14.33
C ARG A 26 -3.20 0.60 15.75
N ALA A 27 -2.21 -0.11 16.29
CA ALA A 27 -2.24 -0.56 17.68
C ALA A 27 -2.32 0.62 18.66
N ASP A 28 -1.56 1.70 18.40
CA ASP A 28 -1.57 2.91 19.23
C ASP A 28 -2.93 3.63 19.15
N TYR A 29 -3.58 3.63 17.99
CA TYR A 29 -4.94 4.18 17.81
C TYR A 29 -6.00 3.35 18.54
N GLU A 30 -5.95 2.02 18.41
CA GLU A 30 -6.83 1.09 19.14
C GLU A 30 -6.64 1.21 20.66
N ALA A 31 -5.43 1.51 21.12
CA ALA A 31 -5.12 1.80 22.51
C ALA A 31 -5.49 3.22 22.96
N GLY A 32 -6.03 4.07 22.07
CA GLY A 32 -6.40 5.46 22.37
C GLY A 32 -5.20 6.39 22.62
N THR A 33 -4.00 5.99 22.21
CA THR A 33 -2.75 6.74 22.41
C THR A 33 -2.55 7.82 21.36
N ILE A 34 -3.07 7.62 20.15
CA ILE A 34 -3.03 8.61 19.07
C ILE A 34 -4.43 8.93 18.55
N SER A 35 -4.59 10.13 17.99
CA SER A 35 -5.85 10.55 17.36
C SER A 35 -6.05 9.90 15.99
N ALA A 36 -7.27 9.98 15.46
CA ALA A 36 -7.57 9.51 14.11
C ALA A 36 -6.78 10.29 13.04
N GLU A 37 -6.52 11.58 13.26
CA GLU A 37 -5.72 12.43 12.37
C GLU A 37 -4.25 12.00 12.37
N GLN A 38 -3.72 11.60 13.54
CA GLN A 38 -2.36 11.08 13.66
C GLN A 38 -2.23 9.72 12.96
N LEU A 39 -3.21 8.81 13.13
CA LEU A 39 -3.25 7.55 12.38
C LEU A 39 -3.29 7.82 10.88
N LYS A 40 -4.18 8.71 10.42
CA LYS A 40 -4.31 9.08 9.02
C LYS A 40 -3.01 9.63 8.45
N SER A 41 -2.29 10.46 9.20
CA SER A 41 -0.99 10.98 8.76
C SER A 41 0.04 9.87 8.53
N VAL A 42 0.07 8.85 9.40
CA VAL A 42 0.94 7.68 9.20
C VAL A 42 0.50 6.83 8.01
N GLU A 43 -0.81 6.65 7.82
CA GLU A 43 -1.36 5.97 6.64
C GLU A 43 -0.97 6.70 5.34
N ASP A 44 -1.14 8.02 5.29
CA ASP A 44 -0.78 8.87 4.14
C ASP A 44 0.71 8.74 3.81
N GLU A 45 1.57 8.80 4.82
CA GLU A 45 3.01 8.65 4.64
C GLU A 45 3.37 7.27 4.05
N CYS A 46 2.78 6.19 4.58
CA CYS A 46 3.02 4.84 4.08
C CYS A 46 2.51 4.65 2.65
N ILE A 47 1.35 5.22 2.32
CA ILE A 47 0.77 5.20 0.97
C ILE A 47 1.68 5.95 0.00
N ILE A 48 2.14 7.15 0.35
CA ILE A 48 3.04 7.94 -0.49
C ILE A 48 4.36 7.18 -0.74
N GLN A 49 4.92 6.54 0.29
CA GLN A 49 6.12 5.72 0.15
C GLN A 49 5.89 4.54 -0.81
N LEU A 50 4.77 3.83 -0.69
CA LEU A 50 4.42 2.74 -1.59
C LEU A 50 4.25 3.23 -3.04
N VAL A 51 3.48 4.31 -3.24
CA VAL A 51 3.25 4.90 -4.57
C VAL A 51 4.57 5.30 -5.23
N ASN A 52 5.46 5.95 -4.48
CA ASN A 52 6.78 6.32 -4.98
C ASN A 52 7.60 5.09 -5.36
N LYS A 53 7.54 4.02 -4.57
CA LYS A 53 8.26 2.78 -4.89
C LYS A 53 7.71 2.08 -6.12
N ILE A 54 6.40 2.02 -6.30
CA ILE A 54 5.74 1.46 -7.49
C ILE A 54 6.20 2.24 -8.74
N LYS A 55 6.22 3.58 -8.67
CA LYS A 55 6.70 4.44 -9.76
C LYS A 55 8.19 4.23 -10.07
N GLU A 56 9.02 4.16 -9.04
CA GLU A 56 10.47 3.92 -9.17
C GLU A 56 10.76 2.58 -9.88
N LEU A 57 9.95 1.56 -9.59
CA LEU A 57 10.06 0.23 -10.20
C LEU A 57 9.47 0.15 -11.63
N GLY A 58 8.92 1.25 -12.16
CA GLY A 58 8.42 1.33 -13.54
C GLY A 58 7.03 0.75 -13.77
N TYR A 59 6.26 0.49 -12.70
CA TYR A 59 4.88 0.03 -12.84
C TYR A 59 3.95 1.19 -13.21
N HIS A 60 2.93 0.88 -14.01
CA HIS A 60 1.96 1.87 -14.48
C HIS A 60 0.66 1.85 -13.67
N VAL A 61 0.29 0.70 -13.12
CA VAL A 61 -0.86 0.60 -12.22
C VAL A 61 -0.41 0.93 -10.80
N ILE A 62 -1.09 1.91 -10.21
CA ILE A 62 -0.81 2.39 -8.85
C ILE A 62 -1.91 1.89 -7.91
N THR A 63 -1.50 1.50 -6.70
CA THR A 63 -2.39 1.16 -5.60
C THR A 63 -1.88 1.80 -4.31
N ASP A 64 -2.78 2.05 -3.36
CA ASP A 64 -2.47 2.52 -2.01
C ASP A 64 -2.11 1.36 -1.06
N GLY A 65 -2.03 0.13 -1.56
CA GLY A 65 -1.73 -1.06 -0.79
C GLY A 65 -2.85 -1.49 0.15
N GLU A 66 -4.04 -0.89 0.02
CA GLU A 66 -5.22 -1.11 0.86
C GLU A 66 -4.91 -0.90 2.35
N PHE A 67 -3.95 -0.01 2.63
CA PHE A 67 -3.41 0.23 3.97
C PHE A 67 -4.44 0.73 4.97
N ARG A 68 -5.51 1.39 4.50
CA ARG A 68 -6.61 1.86 5.34
C ARG A 68 -7.68 0.79 5.61
N ARG A 69 -7.74 -0.29 4.83
CA ARG A 69 -8.73 -1.35 5.02
C ARG A 69 -8.39 -2.22 6.23
N ALA A 70 -9.39 -2.72 6.96
CA ALA A 70 -9.17 -3.62 8.10
C ALA A 70 -9.12 -5.09 7.67
N THR A 71 -10.12 -5.54 6.90
CA THR A 71 -10.24 -6.89 6.34
C THR A 71 -10.09 -6.87 4.82
N TRP A 72 -10.12 -8.03 4.16
CA TRP A 72 -10.28 -8.10 2.70
C TRP A 72 -11.74 -7.89 2.31
#